data_AF-A0AAX2QBH1-F1
#
_entry.id   AF-A0AAX2QBH1-F1
#
_cell.length_a   1.000
_cell.length_b   1.000
_cell.length_c   1.000
_cell.angle_alpha   90.00
_cell.angle_beta   90.00
_cell.angle_gamma   90.00
#
_symmetry.space_group_name_H-M   'P 1'
#
loop_
_entity.id
_entity.type
_entity.pdbx_description
1 polymer ?
#
loop_
_entity_poly.entity_id
_entity_poly.type
_entity_poly.pdbx_seq_one_letter_code
_entity_poly.pdbx_strand_id
1 'polypeptide(L)'
;MPTILYRHDQNISPADVMKIAVYAEHVGRQCYDVFAEDGSRTRSEALSRRAQAVSDSLDFGDEPYFSLETTKKVLDLRDMVSGMCFDRFGERGHMGKSMDLLGMAQDVDDVLDKLAVYHLSPEELEEAEAAWAHEGQFFPTANESRDAFD
;
A
#
# COMPACT_ATOMS: atom_id res chain seq x y z
N MET A 1 -4.23 5.59 -16.73
CA MET A 1 -3.69 5.15 -15.43
C MET A 1 -2.24 5.56 -15.39
N PRO A 2 -1.78 6.35 -14.41
CA PRO A 2 -0.36 6.59 -14.23
C PRO A 2 0.34 5.25 -13.94
N THR A 3 1.47 5.00 -14.60
CA THR A 3 2.35 3.89 -14.26
C THR A 3 3.20 4.33 -13.08
N ILE A 4 3.10 3.60 -11.98
CA ILE A 4 3.87 3.86 -10.76
C ILE A 4 5.18 3.09 -10.91
N LEU A 5 6.30 3.79 -10.85
CA LEU A 5 7.59 3.13 -10.66
C LEU A 5 7.79 2.85 -9.19
N TYR A 6 8.33 1.69 -8.89
CA TYR A 6 8.65 1.29 -7.52
C TYR A 6 10.13 1.46 -7.29
N ARG A 7 10.57 1.72 -6.05
CA ARG A 7 11.99 1.74 -5.71
C ARG A 7 12.45 0.32 -5.39
N HIS A 8 13.60 -0.07 -5.94
CA HIS A 8 14.23 -1.36 -5.66
C HIS A 8 14.85 -1.41 -4.26
N ASP A 9 15.48 -0.32 -3.82
CA ASP A 9 16.01 -0.17 -2.46
C ASP A 9 14.96 0.48 -1.56
N GLN A 10 14.17 -0.37 -0.91
CA GLN A 10 13.08 0.04 -0.03
C GLN A 10 13.64 0.22 1.39
N ASN A 11 13.87 1.47 1.81
CA ASN A 11 14.25 1.78 3.19
C ASN A 11 13.03 1.72 4.13
N ILE A 12 12.41 0.54 4.21
CA ILE A 12 11.21 0.27 4.99
C ILE A 12 11.62 -0.30 6.34
N SER A 13 11.11 0.31 7.39
CA SER A 13 11.30 -0.15 8.76
C SER A 13 10.07 -0.95 9.24
N PRO A 14 10.22 -1.79 10.29
CA PRO A 14 9.07 -2.42 10.94
C PRO A 14 8.02 -1.41 11.43
N ALA A 15 8.43 -0.18 11.76
CA ALA A 15 7.51 0.90 12.12
C ALA A 15 6.64 1.34 10.92
N ASP A 16 7.18 1.34 9.70
CA ASP A 16 6.44 1.68 8.48
C ASP A 16 5.38 0.62 8.17
N VAL A 17 5.72 -0.67 8.35
CA VAL A 17 4.74 -1.77 8.26
C VAL A 17 3.62 -1.57 9.29
N MET A 18 3.99 -1.21 10.51
CA MET A 18 3.02 -0.99 11.59
C MET A 18 2.07 0.16 11.28
N LYS A 19 2.56 1.26 10.70
CA LYS A 19 1.69 2.38 10.25
C LYS A 19 0.61 1.89 9.28
N ILE A 20 0.98 1.09 8.29
CA ILE A 20 0.04 0.52 7.31
C ILE A 20 -0.91 -0.48 7.97
N ALA A 21 -0.42 -1.33 8.88
CA ALA A 21 -1.24 -2.31 9.60
C ALA A 21 -2.31 -1.62 10.46
N VAL A 22 -1.92 -0.63 11.26
CA VAL A 22 -2.83 0.13 12.12
C VAL A 22 -3.84 0.92 11.27
N TYR A 23 -3.41 1.48 10.14
CA TYR A 23 -4.31 2.12 9.18
C TYR A 23 -5.36 1.15 8.64
N ALA A 24 -4.94 -0.03 8.15
CA ALA A 24 -5.85 -1.04 7.63
C ALA A 24 -6.84 -1.53 8.70
N GLU A 25 -6.38 -1.77 9.94
CA GLU A 25 -7.26 -2.15 11.04
C GLU A 25 -8.27 -1.03 11.36
N HIS A 26 -7.80 0.21 11.47
CA HIS A 26 -8.65 1.35 11.79
C HIS A 26 -9.74 1.53 10.73
N VAL A 27 -9.37 1.49 9.45
CA VAL A 27 -10.30 1.57 8.32
C VAL A 27 -11.31 0.41 8.37
N GLY A 28 -10.83 -0.82 8.60
CA GLY A 28 -11.67 -2.01 8.67
C GLY A 28 -12.73 -1.97 9.77
N ARG A 29 -12.46 -1.26 10.88
CA ARG A 29 -13.38 -1.15 12.03
C ARG A 29 -14.20 0.15 12.01
N GLN A 30 -13.55 1.31 11.93
CA GLN A 30 -14.23 2.60 12.09
C GLN A 30 -15.04 3.02 10.88
N CYS A 31 -14.53 2.80 9.66
CA CYS A 31 -15.35 3.06 8.48
C CYS A 31 -16.49 2.04 8.35
N TYR A 32 -16.31 0.79 8.80
CA TYR A 32 -17.37 -0.22 8.82
C TYR A 32 -18.59 0.26 9.62
N ASP A 33 -18.37 0.75 10.85
CA ASP A 33 -19.44 1.25 11.71
C ASP A 33 -20.23 2.39 11.04
N VAL A 34 -19.52 3.29 10.37
CA VAL A 34 -20.13 4.41 9.63
C VAL A 34 -21.01 3.91 8.48
N PHE A 35 -20.58 2.88 7.74
CA PHE A 35 -21.36 2.27 6.65
C PHE A 35 -22.50 1.37 7.12
N ALA A 36 -22.39 0.82 8.33
CA ALA A 36 -23.46 0.05 8.94
C ALA A 36 -24.66 0.95 9.32
N GLU A 37 -24.39 2.16 9.82
CA GLU A 37 -25.41 3.09 10.29
C GLU A 37 -26.31 3.71 9.20
N ASP A 38 -25.84 3.85 7.96
CA ASP A 38 -26.68 4.28 6.82
C ASP A 38 -27.24 3.11 5.99
N GLY A 39 -26.90 1.86 6.32
CA GLY A 39 -27.35 0.67 5.60
C GLY A 39 -26.55 0.29 4.35
N SER A 40 -25.40 0.92 4.04
CA SER A 40 -24.55 0.56 2.91
C SER A 40 -23.63 -0.63 3.21
N ARG A 41 -24.24 -1.78 3.44
CA ARG A 41 -23.55 -3.05 3.73
C ARG A 41 -22.52 -3.44 2.67
N THR A 42 -22.81 -3.22 1.39
CA THR A 42 -21.92 -3.59 0.27
C THR A 42 -20.63 -2.79 0.25
N ARG A 43 -20.68 -1.49 0.57
CA ARG A 43 -19.48 -0.63 0.68
C ARG A 43 -18.63 -1.04 1.88
N SER A 44 -19.30 -1.30 3.00
CA SER A 44 -18.67 -1.77 4.23
C SER A 44 -17.90 -3.08 4.01
N GLU A 45 -18.55 -4.09 3.43
CA GLU A 45 -17.92 -5.38 3.12
C GLU A 45 -16.77 -5.24 2.10
N ALA A 46 -16.93 -4.37 1.10
CA ALA A 46 -15.88 -4.11 0.12
C ALA A 46 -14.64 -3.46 0.76
N LEU A 47 -14.83 -2.56 1.73
CA LEU A 47 -13.75 -1.91 2.44
C LEU A 47 -13.06 -2.87 3.42
N SER A 48 -13.82 -3.64 4.20
CA SER A 48 -13.26 -4.64 5.11
C SER A 48 -12.44 -5.69 4.37
N ARG A 49 -12.88 -6.15 3.18
CA ARG A 49 -12.10 -7.09 2.37
C ARG A 49 -10.77 -6.52 1.91
N ARG A 50 -10.72 -5.24 1.55
CA ARG A 50 -9.47 -4.58 1.13
C ARG A 50 -8.53 -4.32 2.30
N ALA A 51 -9.08 -3.89 3.43
CA ALA A 51 -8.31 -3.75 4.67
C ALA A 51 -7.68 -5.09 5.07
N GLN A 52 -8.45 -6.18 5.04
CA GLN A 52 -7.93 -7.52 5.32
C GLN A 52 -6.87 -7.94 4.30
N ALA A 53 -7.10 -7.72 3.00
CA ALA A 53 -6.15 -8.08 1.96
C ALA A 53 -4.81 -7.33 2.09
N VAL A 54 -4.83 -6.08 2.58
CA VAL A 54 -3.62 -5.34 2.93
C VAL A 54 -2.93 -6.03 4.10
N SER A 55 -3.62 -6.22 5.23
CA SER A 55 -3.05 -6.84 6.44
C SER A 55 -2.43 -8.21 6.18
N ASP A 56 -3.07 -9.05 5.38
CA ASP A 56 -2.59 -10.39 5.03
C ASP A 56 -1.33 -10.37 4.14
N SER A 57 -1.05 -9.23 3.49
CA SER A 57 0.08 -9.06 2.56
C SER A 57 1.27 -8.30 3.15
N LEU A 58 1.18 -7.90 4.42
CA LEU A 58 2.25 -7.21 5.13
C LEU A 58 3.30 -8.20 5.63
N ASP A 59 4.56 -7.83 5.45
CA ASP A 59 5.71 -8.54 5.99
C ASP A 59 6.11 -7.91 7.32
N PHE A 60 6.01 -8.68 8.40
CA PHE A 60 6.36 -8.27 9.76
C PHE A 60 7.75 -8.76 10.20
N GLY A 61 8.60 -9.17 9.24
CA GLY A 61 10.00 -9.50 9.51
C GLY A 61 10.82 -8.32 10.00
N ASP A 62 12.05 -8.61 10.46
CA ASP A 62 12.99 -7.59 10.94
C ASP A 62 13.54 -6.71 9.81
N GLU A 63 13.56 -7.23 8.58
CA GLU A 63 13.90 -6.52 7.33
C GLU A 63 12.70 -6.60 6.38
N PRO A 64 11.64 -5.83 6.65
CA PRO A 64 10.37 -5.98 5.92
C PRO A 64 10.47 -5.46 4.48
N TYR A 65 9.81 -6.17 3.58
CA TYR A 65 9.77 -5.80 2.17
C TYR A 65 8.34 -5.69 1.63
N PHE A 66 8.05 -4.60 0.90
CA PHE A 66 6.77 -4.44 0.23
C PHE A 66 6.87 -4.93 -1.20
N SER A 67 6.18 -6.05 -1.47
CA SER A 67 6.00 -6.50 -2.85
C SER A 67 5.22 -5.47 -3.66
N LEU A 68 5.37 -5.55 -4.99
CA LEU A 68 4.55 -4.79 -5.94
C LEU A 68 3.04 -5.00 -5.67
N GLU A 69 2.65 -6.23 -5.36
CA GLU A 69 1.26 -6.58 -5.09
C GLU A 69 0.77 -5.95 -3.78
N THR A 70 1.56 -6.04 -2.70
CA THR A 70 1.27 -5.42 -1.41
C THR A 70 1.09 -3.91 -1.58
N THR A 71 2.01 -3.26 -2.29
CA THR A 71 1.95 -1.80 -2.50
C THR A 71 0.70 -1.38 -3.28
N LYS A 72 0.31 -2.14 -4.32
CA LYS A 72 -0.94 -1.92 -5.06
C LYS A 72 -2.18 -2.05 -4.15
N LYS A 73 -2.19 -3.03 -3.24
CA LYS A 73 -3.29 -3.20 -2.27
C LYS A 73 -3.38 -2.02 -1.31
N VAL A 74 -2.25 -1.51 -0.82
CA VAL A 74 -2.20 -0.33 0.06
C VAL A 74 -2.76 0.91 -0.65
N LEU A 75 -2.38 1.11 -1.91
CA LEU A 75 -2.90 2.21 -2.72
C LEU A 75 -4.40 2.12 -3.00
N ASP A 76 -4.87 0.95 -3.40
CA ASP A 76 -6.30 0.71 -3.63
C ASP A 76 -7.11 0.97 -2.35
N LEU A 77 -6.61 0.55 -1.18
CA LEU A 77 -7.25 0.85 0.11
C LEU A 77 -7.27 2.37 0.39
N ARG A 78 -6.14 3.05 0.22
CA ARG A 78 -5.98 4.50 0.45
C ARG A 78 -6.91 5.33 -0.43
N ASP A 79 -7.00 5.01 -1.72
CA ASP A 79 -7.88 5.71 -2.65
C ASP A 79 -9.36 5.45 -2.35
N MET A 80 -9.70 4.21 -1.98
CA MET A 80 -11.08 3.88 -1.60
C MET A 80 -11.51 4.60 -0.33
N VAL A 81 -10.64 4.70 0.68
CA VAL A 81 -10.90 5.45 1.92
C VAL A 81 -11.04 6.95 1.63
N SER A 82 -10.17 7.49 0.79
CA SER A 82 -10.21 8.89 0.33
C SER A 82 -11.59 9.25 -0.23
N GLY A 83 -12.13 8.43 -1.13
CA GLY A 83 -13.42 8.69 -1.78
C GLY A 83 -14.68 8.27 -1.00
N MET A 84 -14.56 7.51 0.09
CA MET A 84 -15.74 7.00 0.81
C MET A 84 -15.83 7.46 2.26
N CYS A 85 -14.72 7.52 3.00
CA CYS A 85 -14.75 7.83 4.41
C CYS A 85 -14.62 9.33 4.68
N PHE A 86 -13.73 10.05 3.99
CA PHE A 86 -13.51 11.49 4.24
C PHE A 86 -14.71 12.34 3.86
N ASP A 87 -15.32 12.10 2.69
CA ASP A 87 -16.55 12.77 2.26
C ASP A 87 -17.65 12.63 3.33
N ARG A 88 -17.75 11.44 3.93
CA ARG A 88 -18.85 11.10 4.82
C ARG A 88 -18.64 11.48 6.28
N PHE A 89 -17.42 11.35 6.78
CA PHE A 89 -17.11 11.82 8.13
C PHE A 89 -17.30 13.33 8.25
N GLY A 90 -17.00 14.08 7.17
CA GLY A 90 -17.31 15.50 7.05
C GLY A 90 -18.81 15.80 7.13
N GLU A 91 -19.63 15.04 6.40
CA GLU A 91 -21.10 15.21 6.39
C GLU A 91 -21.76 14.94 7.75
N ARG A 92 -21.23 14.00 8.55
CA ARG A 92 -21.81 13.61 9.86
C ARG A 92 -21.22 14.33 11.08
N GLY A 93 -20.28 15.25 10.88
CA GLY A 93 -19.66 16.01 11.98
C GLY A 93 -18.70 15.19 12.86
N HIS A 94 -18.15 14.08 12.34
CA HIS A 94 -17.17 13.25 13.05
C HIS A 94 -15.74 13.81 12.91
N MET A 95 -15.55 15.11 13.21
CA MET A 95 -14.27 15.80 12.99
C MET A 95 -13.07 15.12 13.67
N GLY A 96 -13.22 14.63 14.91
CA GLY A 96 -12.12 13.95 15.62
C GLY A 96 -11.63 12.69 14.91
N LYS A 97 -12.56 11.79 14.55
CA LYS A 97 -12.25 10.57 13.79
C LYS A 97 -11.69 10.88 12.39
N SER A 98 -12.15 11.97 11.78
CA SER A 98 -11.65 12.44 10.48
C SER A 98 -10.19 12.88 10.57
N MET A 99 -9.81 13.60 11.63
CA MET A 99 -8.44 14.06 11.82
C MET A 99 -7.47 12.91 12.13
N ASP A 100 -7.90 11.95 12.96
CA ASP A 100 -7.10 10.75 13.24
C ASP A 100 -6.84 9.97 11.95
N LEU A 101 -7.89 9.70 11.16
CA LEU A 101 -7.76 9.00 9.88
C LEU A 101 -6.93 9.79 8.86
N LEU A 102 -6.99 11.12 8.87
CA LEU A 102 -6.18 11.98 8.01
C LEU A 102 -4.69 11.87 8.34
N GLY A 103 -4.34 11.88 9.64
CA GLY A 103 -2.97 11.68 10.09
C GLY A 103 -2.44 10.30 9.72
N MET A 104 -3.25 9.26 9.87
CA MET A 104 -2.87 7.91 9.46
C MET A 104 -2.75 7.76 7.93
N ALA A 105 -3.58 8.46 7.16
CA ALA A 105 -3.46 8.49 5.70
C ALA A 105 -2.16 9.19 5.26
N GLN A 106 -1.75 10.25 5.97
CA GLN A 106 -0.44 10.88 5.77
C GLN A 106 0.71 9.93 6.12
N ASP A 107 0.61 9.19 7.23
CA ASP A 107 1.59 8.15 7.56
C ASP A 107 1.73 7.10 6.44
N VAL A 108 0.62 6.74 5.79
CA VAL A 108 0.64 5.81 4.64
C VAL A 108 1.27 6.47 3.42
N ASP A 109 0.93 7.72 3.11
CA ASP A 109 1.52 8.46 1.99
C ASP A 109 3.05 8.61 2.17
N ASP A 110 3.52 8.90 3.39
CA ASP A 110 4.96 8.95 3.73
C ASP A 110 5.68 7.61 3.50
N VAL A 111 5.01 6.49 3.79
CA VAL A 111 5.55 5.15 3.52
C VAL A 111 5.55 4.87 2.02
N LEU A 112 4.49 5.24 1.31
CA LEU A 112 4.38 5.07 -0.14
C LEU A 112 5.44 5.89 -0.90
N ASP A 113 5.84 7.05 -0.39
CA ASP A 113 6.92 7.87 -0.96
C ASP A 113 8.31 7.20 -0.87
N LYS A 114 8.48 6.24 0.06
CA LYS A 114 9.67 5.38 0.12
C LYS A 114 9.62 4.25 -0.90
N LEU A 115 8.40 3.87 -1.32
CA LEU A 115 8.13 2.70 -2.17
C LEU A 115 7.97 3.06 -3.65
N ALA A 116 7.51 4.27 -3.95
CA ALA A 116 7.03 4.64 -5.28
C ALA A 116 7.49 6.03 -5.73
N VAL A 117 7.79 6.18 -7.02
CA VAL A 117 7.94 7.47 -7.70
C VAL A 117 6.65 7.71 -8.48
N TYR A 118 5.90 8.73 -8.08
CA TYR A 118 4.64 9.08 -8.73
C TYR A 118 4.88 9.97 -9.95
N HIS A 119 4.41 9.46 -11.09
CA HIS A 119 4.34 10.06 -12.42
C HIS A 119 5.63 9.99 -13.25
N LEU A 120 5.73 8.92 -14.02
CA LEU A 120 6.50 8.97 -15.26
C LEU A 120 5.59 9.29 -16.44
N SER A 121 6.08 10.16 -17.32
CA SER A 121 5.62 10.23 -18.71
C SER A 121 5.97 8.93 -19.46
N PRO A 122 5.31 8.63 -20.60
CA PRO A 122 5.60 7.43 -21.38
C PRO A 122 7.07 7.29 -21.82
N GLU A 123 7.77 8.40 -21.99
CA GLU A 123 9.18 8.47 -22.39
C GLU A 123 10.10 8.09 -21.23
N GLU A 124 9.84 8.63 -20.03
CA GLU A 124 10.60 8.26 -18.82
C GLU A 124 10.36 6.79 -18.42
N LEU A 125 9.21 6.23 -18.79
CA LEU A 125 8.88 4.81 -18.55
C LEU A 125 9.80 3.89 -19.35
N GLU A 126 10.03 4.20 -20.62
CA GLU A 126 10.93 3.46 -21.50
C GLU A 126 12.39 3.54 -21.00
N GLU A 127 12.81 4.73 -20.54
CA GLU A 127 14.14 4.93 -19.95
C GLU A 127 14.33 4.18 -18.63
N ALA A 128 13.31 4.17 -17.76
CA ALA A 128 13.34 3.39 -16.53
C ALA A 128 13.36 1.89 -16.84
N GLU A 129 12.49 1.37 -17.70
CA GLU A 129 12.51 -0.04 -18.08
C GLU A 129 13.86 -0.48 -18.69
N ALA A 130 14.49 0.39 -19.49
CA ALA A 130 15.82 0.14 -20.07
C ALA A 130 16.95 0.16 -19.02
N ALA A 131 16.92 1.10 -18.06
CA ALA A 131 17.89 1.16 -16.98
C ALA A 131 17.79 -0.07 -16.05
N TRP A 132 16.56 -0.51 -15.77
CA TRP A 132 16.28 -1.65 -14.90
C TRP A 132 16.66 -2.98 -15.56
N ALA A 133 16.43 -3.11 -16.86
CA ALA A 133 16.92 -4.25 -17.64
C ALA A 133 18.47 -4.32 -17.66
N HIS A 134 19.15 -3.18 -17.54
CA HIS A 134 20.61 -3.12 -17.48
C HIS A 134 21.15 -3.49 -16.08
N GLU A 135 20.49 -3.06 -15.01
CA GLU A 135 20.89 -3.38 -13.63
C GLU A 135 20.62 -4.84 -13.24
N GLY A 136 19.53 -5.44 -13.75
CA GLY A 136 19.21 -6.86 -13.58
C GLY A 136 20.22 -7.83 -14.22
N GLN A 137 21.11 -7.35 -15.09
CA GLN A 137 22.20 -8.14 -15.67
C GLN A 137 23.43 -8.23 -14.75
N PHE A 138 23.51 -7.41 -13.69
CA PHE A 138 24.68 -7.37 -12.80
C PHE A 138 24.49 -8.15 -11.49
N PHE A 139 23.27 -8.60 -11.18
CA PHE A 139 23.01 -9.52 -10.08
C PHE A 139 22.83 -10.93 -10.64
N PRO A 140 23.75 -11.88 -10.37
CA PRO A 140 23.52 -13.27 -10.74
C PRO A 140 22.30 -13.77 -9.97
N THR A 141 21.28 -14.25 -10.69
CA THR A 141 20.25 -15.10 -10.09
C THR A 141 20.95 -16.27 -9.41
N ALA A 142 20.98 -16.25 -8.08
CA ALA A 142 21.50 -17.35 -7.28
C ALA A 142 20.59 -18.58 -7.47
N ASN A 143 20.82 -19.30 -8.56
CA ASN A 143 20.30 -20.64 -8.75
C ASN A 143 21.23 -21.45 -9.67
N GLU A 144 22.48 -21.59 -9.24
CA GLU A 144 23.29 -22.74 -9.61
C GLU A 144 23.88 -23.34 -8.34
N SER A 145 23.18 -24.33 -7.79
CA SER A 145 23.82 -25.40 -7.02
C SER A 145 22.87 -26.58 -6.86
N ARG A 146 22.92 -27.49 -7.83
CA ARG A 146 23.16 -28.93 -7.62
C ARG A 146 22.88 -29.68 -8.92
N ASP A 147 23.95 -30.18 -9.53
CA ASP A 147 24.07 -31.61 -9.87
C ASP A 147 25.51 -31.90 -10.30
N ALA A 148 26.33 -32.25 -9.31
CA ALA A 148 27.60 -32.97 -9.50
C ALA A 148 28.02 -33.56 -8.15
N PHE A 149 27.56 -34.77 -7.85
CA PHE A 149 28.28 -35.69 -6.97
C PHE A 149 28.25 -37.05 -7.65
N ASP A 150 29.40 -37.41 -8.21
CA ASP A 150 29.79 -38.76 -8.59
C ASP A 150 30.59 -39.35 -7.40
#